data_AF-V7FSE4-F1
#
_entry.id   AF-V7FSE4-F1
#
_cell.length_a   1.000
_cell.length_b   1.000
_cell.length_c   1.000
_cell.angle_alpha   90.00
_cell.angle_beta   90.00
_cell.angle_gamma   90.00
#
_symmetry.space_group_name_H-M   'P 1'
#
loop_
_entity.id
_entity.type
_entity.pdbx_description
1 polymer ?
#
loop_
_entity_poly.entity_id
_entity_poly.type
_entity_poly.pdbx_seq_one_letter_code
_entity_poly.pdbx_strand_id
1 'polypeptide(L)'
;MAWLFNEVQHVEFHQPSRVTRAKKIRELIENGQLKRFASALKVNFSAAQEVGEHLAALLTAASAQQEGSERQHLVIRPYPVHKVGSLMKEITDLPAYSSILCNCASVVSALRQRGRITAADERRALQHLSLHEGTWPTTIEIKDKAVLYLDELAVTYLDQVGMLGHLKNAGFVAFVDASEADEISALLSHQSLAADVLDVLDRLRQQMAAAIKTGKVQLAESVDASDDLKNHPTANVLRLTSEVDAVLIDDRFVNQHANLDHDGKRVPIATTVDLIDFLCDSKVITNDERTELRTRLRQASLCLIPIAGDELLDALKASEFRAGRVIENAELRAMSESIRRLQMSDVLQAPKEQQWLSGTFEAIAQCMRNVWLEDIAEETIIARSNWLVELYDIRPWMHRLPDPQNADLNKKRYRLQLLALIGVVPNRLPTDRRRRYCAWLDDQILADVQSKDQATFQWLVAHAKSVVDDLKKKLAAMEGDEHES
;
A
#
# COMPACT_ATOMS: atom_id res chain seq x y z
N MET A 1 -4.19 -26.05 -13.55
CA MET A 1 -3.35 -25.22 -14.46
C MET A 1 -4.16 -24.21 -15.26
N ALA A 2 -5.38 -24.50 -15.73
CA ALA A 2 -6.19 -23.57 -16.53
C ALA A 2 -6.38 -22.18 -15.88
N TRP A 3 -6.59 -22.13 -14.56
CA TRP A 3 -6.72 -20.85 -13.84
C TRP A 3 -5.43 -20.01 -13.89
N LEU A 4 -4.26 -20.63 -13.73
CA LEU A 4 -2.96 -19.95 -13.88
C LEU A 4 -2.77 -19.36 -15.29
N PHE A 5 -3.21 -20.08 -16.32
CA PHE A 5 -3.16 -19.60 -17.71
C PHE A 5 -4.14 -18.45 -17.95
N ASN A 6 -5.33 -18.47 -17.34
CA ASN A 6 -6.26 -17.35 -17.41
C ASN A 6 -5.68 -16.10 -16.72
N GLU A 7 -5.04 -16.26 -15.56
CA GLU A 7 -4.35 -15.14 -14.88
C GLU A 7 -3.23 -14.54 -15.74
N VAL A 8 -2.43 -15.36 -16.44
CA VAL A 8 -1.43 -14.87 -17.41
C VAL A 8 -2.08 -13.98 -18.48
N GLN A 9 -3.23 -14.39 -19.04
CA GLN A 9 -3.93 -13.61 -20.06
C GLN A 9 -4.46 -12.28 -19.53
N HIS A 10 -4.84 -12.22 -18.26
CA HIS A 10 -5.26 -10.97 -17.61
C HIS A 10 -4.09 -10.02 -17.33
N VAL A 11 -2.92 -10.57 -16.97
CA VAL A 11 -1.69 -9.79 -16.70
C VAL A 11 -1.12 -9.14 -17.97
N GLU A 12 -1.25 -9.81 -19.13
CA GLU A 12 -0.77 -9.31 -20.42
C GLU A 12 -1.67 -8.20 -21.04
N PHE A 13 -2.76 -7.80 -20.39
CA PHE A 13 -3.76 -6.88 -20.94
C PHE A 13 -3.26 -5.42 -21.00
N HIS A 14 -2.29 -5.10 -21.86
CA HIS A 14 -1.97 -3.73 -22.26
C HIS A 14 -1.53 -3.67 -23.72
N GLN A 15 -1.98 -2.64 -24.45
CA GLN A 15 -1.55 -2.41 -25.83
C GLN A 15 -0.06 -2.01 -25.88
N PRO A 16 0.83 -2.76 -26.57
CA PRO A 16 2.27 -2.47 -26.61
C PRO A 16 2.62 -1.06 -27.12
N SER A 17 1.76 -0.50 -27.98
CA SER A 17 1.89 0.87 -28.49
C SER A 17 1.75 1.93 -27.39
N ARG A 18 0.82 1.75 -26.43
CA ARG A 18 0.62 2.69 -25.32
C ARG A 18 1.84 2.73 -24.41
N VAL A 19 2.41 1.57 -24.10
CA VAL A 19 3.63 1.45 -23.32
C VAL A 19 4.81 2.14 -23.99
N THR A 20 5.00 1.90 -25.30
CA THR A 20 6.10 2.50 -26.06
C THR A 20 6.02 4.02 -26.05
N ARG A 21 4.80 4.56 -26.24
CA ARG A 21 4.50 5.99 -26.12
C ARG A 21 4.80 6.51 -24.70
N ALA A 22 4.33 5.82 -23.67
CA ALA A 22 4.58 6.21 -22.27
C ALA A 22 6.07 6.29 -21.95
N LYS A 23 6.89 5.32 -22.40
CA LYS A 23 8.36 5.37 -22.25
C LYS A 23 8.97 6.60 -22.93
N LYS A 24 8.57 6.87 -24.18
CA LYS A 24 9.04 8.02 -24.95
C LYS A 24 8.70 9.35 -24.26
N ILE A 25 7.46 9.54 -23.81
CA ILE A 25 7.05 10.78 -23.13
C ILE A 25 7.80 10.94 -21.80
N ARG A 26 7.97 9.87 -21.01
CA ARG A 26 8.77 9.91 -19.79
C ARG A 26 10.21 10.36 -20.05
N GLU A 27 10.84 9.81 -21.10
CA GLU A 27 12.19 10.19 -21.51
C GLU A 27 12.28 11.67 -21.95
N LEU A 28 11.26 12.19 -22.65
CA LEU A 28 11.18 13.62 -22.97
C LEU A 28 11.08 14.50 -21.71
N ILE A 29 10.37 14.04 -20.67
CA ILE A 29 10.27 14.75 -19.39
C ILE A 29 11.61 14.71 -18.63
N GLU A 30 12.23 13.54 -18.52
CA GLU A 30 13.52 13.33 -17.82
C GLU A 30 14.66 14.13 -18.47
N ASN A 31 14.71 14.17 -19.80
CA ASN A 31 15.68 14.99 -20.56
C ASN A 31 15.33 16.50 -20.55
N GLY A 32 14.28 16.88 -19.84
CA GLY A 32 13.78 18.25 -19.72
C GLY A 32 13.37 18.86 -21.05
N GLN A 33 12.95 18.05 -22.03
CA GLN A 33 12.32 18.46 -23.29
C GLN A 33 10.85 18.81 -23.09
N LEU A 34 10.19 18.15 -22.14
CA LEU A 34 8.88 18.49 -21.59
C LEU A 34 9.02 18.80 -20.10
N LYS A 35 8.16 19.66 -19.57
CA LYS A 35 8.08 19.96 -18.14
C LYS A 35 6.74 19.53 -17.58
N ARG A 36 6.71 19.11 -16.31
CA ARG A 36 5.46 18.82 -15.60
C ARG A 36 4.80 20.12 -15.16
N PHE A 37 3.51 20.24 -15.41
CA PHE A 37 2.67 21.34 -14.92
C PHE A 37 1.80 20.86 -13.78
N ALA A 38 1.97 21.47 -12.61
CA ALA A 38 1.07 21.32 -11.48
C ALA A 38 0.45 22.70 -11.19
N SER A 39 -0.86 22.83 -11.38
CA SER A 39 -1.55 24.09 -11.08
C SER A 39 -1.66 24.26 -9.56
N ALA A 40 -1.17 25.40 -9.04
CA ALA A 40 -1.45 25.84 -7.67
C ALA A 40 -2.63 26.85 -7.60
N LEU A 41 -3.19 27.21 -8.75
CA LEU A 41 -4.23 28.24 -8.87
C LEU A 41 -5.62 27.61 -8.71
N LYS A 42 -6.52 28.30 -8.01
CA LYS A 42 -7.93 27.89 -7.92
C LYS A 42 -8.57 27.97 -9.30
N VAL A 43 -8.97 26.82 -9.82
CA VAL A 43 -9.67 26.70 -11.11
C VAL A 43 -11.07 27.33 -11.00
N ASN A 44 -11.50 28.04 -12.03
CA ASN A 44 -12.87 28.53 -12.11
C ASN A 44 -13.85 27.35 -12.23
N PHE A 45 -14.71 27.18 -11.23
CA PHE A 45 -15.67 26.08 -11.16
C PHE A 45 -16.61 26.00 -12.38
N SER A 46 -17.03 27.14 -12.93
CA SER A 46 -17.89 27.18 -14.12
C SER A 46 -17.18 26.65 -15.36
N ALA A 47 -15.90 27.00 -15.54
CA ALA A 47 -15.10 26.51 -16.66
C ALA A 47 -14.81 25.01 -16.52
N ALA A 48 -14.50 24.54 -15.30
CA ALA A 48 -14.24 23.13 -15.02
C ALA A 48 -15.46 22.23 -15.32
N GLN A 49 -16.68 22.72 -15.07
CA GLN A 49 -17.91 22.00 -15.43
C GLN A 49 -18.13 21.89 -16.94
N GLU A 50 -17.64 22.85 -17.73
CA GLU A 50 -17.86 22.87 -19.17
C GLU A 50 -16.79 22.13 -19.96
N VAL A 51 -15.51 22.27 -19.60
CA VAL A 51 -14.38 21.74 -20.37
C VAL A 51 -13.51 20.73 -19.62
N GLY A 52 -13.86 20.45 -18.36
CA GLY A 52 -13.12 19.56 -17.48
C GLY A 52 -12.07 20.32 -16.64
N GLU A 53 -11.69 19.71 -15.52
CA GLU A 53 -10.80 20.32 -14.53
C GLU A 53 -9.39 20.58 -15.09
N HIS A 54 -8.83 19.63 -15.84
CA HIS A 54 -7.48 19.74 -16.42
C HIS A 54 -7.37 20.89 -17.43
N LEU A 55 -8.24 20.92 -18.45
CA LEU A 55 -8.21 21.98 -19.46
C LEU A 55 -8.52 23.36 -18.84
N ALA A 56 -9.45 23.43 -17.88
CA ALA A 56 -9.72 24.66 -17.16
C ALA A 56 -8.51 25.14 -16.33
N ALA A 57 -7.72 24.23 -15.75
CA ALA A 57 -6.49 24.57 -15.03
C ALA A 57 -5.40 25.12 -15.97
N LEU A 58 -5.20 24.50 -17.14
CA LEU A 58 -4.25 24.98 -18.15
C LEU A 58 -4.64 26.39 -18.66
N LEU A 59 -5.92 26.59 -18.97
CA LEU A 59 -6.46 27.89 -19.39
C LEU A 59 -6.27 28.97 -18.33
N THR A 60 -6.59 28.66 -17.07
CA THR A 60 -6.43 29.58 -15.94
C THR A 60 -4.96 29.99 -15.76
N ALA A 61 -4.03 29.03 -15.85
CA ALA A 61 -2.61 29.30 -15.68
C ALA A 61 -2.03 30.11 -16.85
N ALA A 62 -2.38 29.77 -18.09
CA ALA A 62 -1.93 30.52 -19.26
C ALA A 62 -2.44 31.97 -19.23
N SER A 63 -3.72 32.19 -18.92
CA SER A 63 -4.28 33.55 -18.78
C SER A 63 -3.61 34.36 -17.68
N ALA A 64 -3.42 33.78 -16.48
CA ALA A 64 -2.83 34.50 -15.36
C ALA A 64 -1.36 34.89 -15.60
N GLN A 65 -0.59 34.04 -16.29
CA GLN A 65 0.81 34.32 -16.61
C GLN A 65 0.96 35.30 -17.78
N GLN A 66 -0.02 35.37 -18.69
CA GLN A 66 0.00 36.27 -19.83
C GLN A 66 -0.05 37.75 -19.43
N GLU A 67 -0.72 38.09 -18.33
CA GLU A 67 -0.83 39.48 -17.84
C GLU A 67 0.48 40.02 -17.23
N GLY A 68 1.44 39.16 -16.88
CA GLY A 68 2.67 39.54 -16.18
C GLY A 68 3.99 39.07 -16.80
N SER A 69 3.97 38.41 -17.95
CA SER A 69 5.15 37.77 -18.56
C SER A 69 5.55 38.42 -19.88
N GLU A 70 6.87 38.58 -20.10
CA GLU A 70 7.42 38.97 -21.41
C GLU A 70 7.25 37.88 -22.48
N ARG A 71 7.05 36.63 -22.05
CA ARG A 71 6.83 35.47 -22.93
C ARG A 71 5.35 35.21 -23.14
N GLN A 72 4.99 34.83 -24.36
CA GLN A 72 3.65 34.37 -24.72
C GLN A 72 3.36 33.02 -24.07
N HIS A 73 2.16 32.85 -23.50
CA HIS A 73 1.68 31.62 -22.87
C HIS A 73 0.48 31.10 -23.64
N LEU A 74 0.58 29.90 -24.20
CA LEU A 74 -0.47 29.34 -25.07
C LEU A 74 -0.90 27.97 -24.56
N VAL A 75 -2.19 27.69 -24.66
CA VAL A 75 -2.76 26.36 -24.46
C VAL A 75 -2.97 25.72 -25.82
N ILE A 76 -2.29 24.60 -26.05
CA ILE A 76 -2.43 23.81 -27.26
C ILE A 76 -3.53 22.78 -27.03
N ARG A 77 -4.66 22.95 -27.70
CA ARG A 77 -5.82 22.06 -27.64
C ARG A 77 -6.41 21.90 -29.04
N PRO A 78 -6.56 20.67 -29.55
CA PRO A 78 -7.24 20.44 -30.83
C PRO A 78 -8.70 20.89 -30.78
N TYR A 79 -9.18 21.49 -31.86
CA TYR A 79 -10.58 21.89 -32.03
C TYR A 79 -11.38 20.75 -32.69
N PRO A 80 -12.66 20.53 -32.37
CA PRO A 80 -13.48 21.23 -31.37
C PRO A 80 -13.27 20.73 -29.93
N VAL A 81 -13.58 21.60 -28.95
CA VAL A 81 -13.74 21.19 -27.55
C VAL A 81 -15.22 20.89 -27.31
N HIS A 82 -15.51 19.71 -26.79
CA HIS A 82 -16.87 19.30 -26.47
C HIS A 82 -17.19 19.47 -24.98
N LYS A 83 -18.45 19.78 -24.67
CA LYS A 83 -18.90 19.96 -23.30
C LYS A 83 -18.83 18.65 -22.52
N VAL A 84 -18.31 18.68 -21.29
CA VAL A 84 -18.29 17.51 -20.41
C VAL A 84 -19.72 17.01 -20.18
N GLY A 85 -19.92 15.69 -20.31
CA GLY A 85 -21.23 15.05 -20.17
C GLY A 85 -22.14 15.11 -21.41
N SER A 86 -21.74 15.79 -22.49
CA SER A 86 -22.55 15.88 -23.73
C SER A 86 -22.38 14.70 -24.69
N LEU A 87 -21.49 13.73 -24.38
CA LEU A 87 -21.12 12.62 -25.27
C LEU A 87 -20.74 13.11 -26.68
N MET A 88 -19.93 14.17 -26.76
CA MET A 88 -19.45 14.80 -28.00
C MET A 88 -20.56 15.44 -28.88
N LYS A 89 -21.77 15.65 -28.34
CA LYS A 89 -22.86 16.28 -29.09
C LYS A 89 -22.83 17.80 -29.06
N GLU A 90 -22.33 18.39 -27.98
CA GLU A 90 -22.31 19.85 -27.80
C GLU A 90 -20.86 20.34 -27.86
N ILE A 91 -20.61 21.36 -28.69
CA ILE A 91 -19.32 22.05 -28.78
C ILE A 91 -19.34 23.20 -27.78
N THR A 92 -18.31 23.30 -26.96
CA THR A 92 -18.10 24.43 -26.05
C THR A 92 -17.33 25.51 -26.78
N ASP A 93 -17.95 26.70 -26.89
CA ASP A 93 -17.24 27.88 -27.37
C ASP A 93 -16.46 28.52 -26.21
N LEU A 94 -15.23 28.96 -26.50
CA LEU A 94 -14.30 29.52 -25.50
C LEU A 94 -13.81 30.92 -25.91
N PRO A 95 -14.72 31.88 -26.17
CA PRO A 95 -14.36 33.18 -26.71
C PRO A 95 -13.44 33.97 -25.78
N ALA A 96 -13.60 33.82 -24.46
CA ALA A 96 -12.77 34.46 -23.44
C ALA A 96 -11.29 34.02 -23.48
N TYR A 97 -11.01 32.85 -24.06
CA TYR A 97 -9.66 32.26 -24.16
C TYR A 97 -9.12 32.23 -25.59
N SER A 98 -9.83 32.87 -26.54
CA SER A 98 -9.45 32.93 -27.96
C SER A 98 -8.07 33.55 -28.22
N SER A 99 -7.54 34.33 -27.28
CA SER A 99 -6.22 34.96 -27.34
C SER A 99 -5.06 34.08 -26.85
N ILE A 100 -5.35 32.89 -26.31
CA ILE A 100 -4.37 31.95 -25.76
C ILE A 100 -4.50 30.52 -26.31
N LEU A 101 -5.56 30.21 -27.06
CA LEU A 101 -5.82 28.87 -27.60
C LEU A 101 -5.20 28.67 -29.00
N CYS A 102 -4.53 27.54 -29.20
CA CYS A 102 -3.97 27.13 -30.48
C CYS A 102 -4.20 25.63 -30.74
N ASN A 103 -4.22 25.22 -32.00
CA ASN A 103 -4.25 23.81 -32.39
C ASN A 103 -2.83 23.26 -32.62
N CYS A 104 -2.72 21.96 -32.90
CA CYS A 104 -1.43 21.32 -33.15
C CYS A 104 -0.83 21.78 -34.49
N ALA A 105 -1.64 22.06 -35.50
CA ALA A 105 -1.21 22.55 -36.80
C ALA A 105 -0.42 23.87 -36.70
N SER A 106 -0.83 24.80 -35.83
CA SER A 106 -0.06 26.02 -35.56
C SER A 106 1.32 25.74 -34.99
N VAL A 107 1.45 24.71 -34.14
CA VAL A 107 2.75 24.27 -33.60
C VAL A 107 3.63 23.70 -34.71
N VAL A 108 3.08 22.88 -35.60
CA VAL A 108 3.82 22.31 -36.75
C VAL A 108 4.34 23.43 -37.66
N SER A 109 3.48 24.38 -38.04
CA SER A 109 3.87 25.54 -38.86
C SER A 109 4.96 26.37 -38.18
N ALA A 110 4.84 26.58 -36.86
CA ALA A 110 5.83 27.29 -36.05
C ALA A 110 7.19 26.57 -35.98
N LEU A 111 7.20 25.23 -35.96
CA LEU A 111 8.41 24.42 -36.04
C LEU A 111 9.07 24.52 -37.44
N ARG A 112 8.27 24.58 -38.50
CA ARG A 112 8.77 24.74 -39.88
C ARG A 112 9.45 26.08 -40.07
N GLN A 113 8.79 27.17 -39.68
CA GLN A 113 9.33 28.53 -39.81
C GLN A 113 10.69 28.68 -39.09
N ARG A 114 10.90 27.90 -38.03
CA ARG A 114 12.13 27.87 -37.22
C ARG A 114 13.17 26.87 -37.72
N GLY A 115 12.95 26.25 -38.87
CA GLY A 115 13.89 25.30 -39.49
C GLY A 115 14.10 24.01 -38.68
N ARG A 116 13.17 23.64 -37.79
CA ARG A 116 13.30 22.43 -36.96
C ARG A 116 12.78 21.17 -37.61
N ILE A 117 11.94 21.31 -38.63
CA ILE A 117 11.36 20.22 -39.42
C ILE A 117 11.45 20.54 -40.91
N THR A 118 11.44 19.51 -41.74
CA THR A 118 11.47 19.66 -43.22
C THR A 118 10.07 20.00 -43.75
N ALA A 119 9.99 20.47 -45.00
CA ALA A 119 8.70 20.67 -45.68
C ALA A 119 7.93 19.35 -45.89
N ALA A 120 8.65 18.22 -45.98
CA ALA A 120 8.03 16.90 -46.09
C ALA A 120 7.40 16.47 -44.76
N ASP A 121 8.07 16.74 -43.64
CA ASP A 121 7.55 16.45 -42.29
C ASP A 121 6.32 17.30 -41.98
N GLU A 122 6.36 18.59 -42.28
CA GLU A 122 5.22 19.51 -42.13
C GLU A 122 4.01 19.02 -42.93
N ARG A 123 4.19 18.69 -44.21
CA ARG A 123 3.08 18.20 -45.05
C ARG A 123 2.46 16.92 -44.50
N ARG A 124 3.29 15.98 -44.04
CA ARG A 124 2.83 14.71 -43.45
C ARG A 124 2.06 14.96 -42.16
N ALA A 125 2.59 15.79 -41.27
CA ALA A 125 1.97 16.12 -40.00
C ALA A 125 0.63 16.85 -40.19
N LEU A 126 0.57 17.86 -41.05
CA LEU A 126 -0.66 18.60 -41.35
C LEU A 126 -1.72 17.71 -42.02
N GLN A 127 -1.32 16.79 -42.90
CA GLN A 127 -2.25 15.84 -43.50
C GLN A 127 -2.89 14.93 -42.44
N HIS A 128 -2.10 14.41 -41.50
CA HIS A 128 -2.62 13.61 -40.39
C HIS A 128 -3.53 14.45 -39.48
N LEU A 129 -3.08 15.64 -39.06
CA LEU A 129 -3.84 16.52 -38.17
C LEU A 129 -5.17 16.97 -38.80
N SER A 130 -5.21 17.25 -40.10
CA SER A 130 -6.46 17.66 -40.78
C SER A 130 -7.59 16.63 -40.72
N LEU A 131 -7.28 15.36 -40.45
CA LEU A 131 -8.28 14.30 -40.25
C LEU A 131 -8.83 14.25 -38.81
N HIS A 132 -8.13 14.87 -37.86
CA HIS A 132 -8.34 14.68 -36.43
C HIS A 132 -8.57 15.98 -35.63
N GLU A 133 -8.25 17.13 -36.21
CA GLU A 133 -8.51 18.45 -35.64
C GLU A 133 -9.04 19.43 -36.69
N GLY A 134 -9.96 20.29 -36.26
CA GLY A 134 -10.42 21.45 -37.02
C GLY A 134 -9.58 22.70 -36.73
N THR A 135 -9.95 23.80 -37.37
CA THR A 135 -9.32 25.11 -37.17
C THR A 135 -10.08 25.92 -36.12
N TRP A 136 -9.36 26.48 -35.15
CA TRP A 136 -9.94 27.46 -34.24
C TRP A 136 -10.40 28.71 -35.01
N PRO A 137 -11.48 29.38 -34.59
CA PRO A 137 -11.99 30.61 -35.25
C PRO A 137 -10.99 31.76 -35.24
N THR A 138 -10.11 31.81 -34.23
CA THR A 138 -9.03 32.79 -34.10
C THR A 138 -7.70 32.09 -34.29
N THR A 139 -6.91 32.56 -35.26
CA THR A 139 -5.55 32.04 -35.50
C THR A 139 -4.54 32.93 -34.78
N ILE A 140 -3.72 32.32 -33.94
CA ILE A 140 -2.63 33.00 -33.22
C ILE A 140 -1.30 32.55 -33.81
N GLU A 141 -0.41 33.51 -34.08
CA GLU A 141 0.98 33.21 -34.41
C GLU A 141 1.78 32.92 -33.13
N ILE A 142 2.50 31.79 -33.12
CA ILE A 142 3.34 31.37 -31.98
C ILE A 142 4.68 32.11 -32.06
N LYS A 143 4.92 33.00 -31.08
CA LYS A 143 6.14 33.80 -30.95
C LYS A 143 7.32 32.98 -30.45
N ASP A 144 8.52 33.53 -30.61
CA ASP A 144 9.75 32.91 -30.11
C ASP A 144 9.73 32.76 -28.60
N LYS A 145 10.30 31.65 -28.12
CA LYS A 145 10.39 31.30 -26.69
C LYS A 145 9.03 31.21 -25.97
N ALA A 146 7.94 31.00 -26.73
CA ALA A 146 6.62 30.80 -26.17
C ALA A 146 6.60 29.60 -25.19
N VAL A 147 5.75 29.74 -24.19
CA VAL A 147 5.41 28.68 -23.23
C VAL A 147 4.16 27.99 -23.75
N LEU A 148 4.24 26.68 -23.96
CA LEU A 148 3.17 25.87 -24.54
C LEU A 148 2.64 24.91 -23.48
N TYR A 149 1.40 25.09 -23.05
CA TYR A 149 0.67 24.17 -22.19
C TYR A 149 -0.04 23.17 -23.08
N LEU A 150 0.45 21.93 -23.11
CA LEU A 150 -0.09 20.86 -23.94
C LEU A 150 -1.16 20.12 -23.16
N ASP A 151 -2.38 20.15 -23.68
CA ASP A 151 -3.46 19.28 -23.24
C ASP A 151 -3.22 17.81 -23.69
N GLU A 152 -3.84 16.85 -23.01
CA GLU A 152 -3.71 15.40 -23.28
C GLU A 152 -3.89 15.03 -24.77
N LEU A 153 -4.88 15.63 -25.44
CA LEU A 153 -5.14 15.34 -26.85
C LEU A 153 -4.06 15.95 -27.75
N ALA A 154 -3.54 17.13 -27.39
CA ALA A 154 -2.42 17.75 -28.10
C ALA A 154 -1.13 16.92 -27.95
N VAL A 155 -0.84 16.41 -26.74
CA VAL A 155 0.28 15.50 -26.49
C VAL A 155 0.15 14.27 -27.38
N THR A 156 -1.04 13.68 -27.45
CA THR A 156 -1.34 12.51 -28.29
C THR A 156 -1.04 12.78 -29.76
N TYR A 157 -1.61 13.85 -30.31
CA TYR A 157 -1.48 14.13 -31.74
C TYR A 157 -0.05 14.52 -32.12
N LEU A 158 0.60 15.38 -31.32
CA LEU A 158 1.99 15.78 -31.55
C LEU A 158 2.97 14.61 -31.39
N ASP A 159 2.68 13.63 -30.53
CA ASP A 159 3.50 12.41 -30.44
C ASP A 159 3.36 11.55 -31.70
N GLN A 160 2.13 11.33 -32.18
CA GLN A 160 1.83 10.54 -33.38
C GLN A 160 2.52 11.09 -34.63
N VAL A 161 2.56 12.42 -34.78
CA VAL A 161 3.26 13.06 -35.90
C VAL A 161 4.75 13.31 -35.63
N GLY A 162 5.28 12.91 -34.46
CA GLY A 162 6.70 12.99 -34.13
C GLY A 162 7.22 14.39 -33.80
N MET A 163 6.35 15.32 -33.39
CA MET A 163 6.69 16.74 -33.22
C MET A 163 7.16 17.12 -31.81
N LEU A 164 6.80 16.34 -30.78
CA LEU A 164 7.13 16.67 -29.37
C LEU A 164 8.63 16.88 -29.12
N GLY A 165 9.49 16.03 -29.72
CA GLY A 165 10.94 16.12 -29.54
C GLY A 165 11.58 17.38 -30.13
N HIS A 166 10.89 18.09 -31.01
CA HIS A 166 11.40 19.30 -31.66
C HIS A 166 11.11 20.59 -30.89
N LEU A 167 10.20 20.56 -29.90
CA LEU A 167 9.71 21.76 -29.21
C LEU A 167 10.83 22.52 -28.47
N LYS A 168 11.62 21.84 -27.64
CA LYS A 168 12.74 22.46 -26.91
C LYS A 168 13.79 23.03 -27.85
N ASN A 169 14.11 22.30 -28.92
CA ASN A 169 15.08 22.76 -29.91
C ASN A 169 14.57 24.00 -30.65
N ALA A 170 13.26 24.12 -30.88
CA ALA A 170 12.64 25.33 -31.42
C ALA A 170 12.65 26.53 -30.45
N GLY A 171 13.14 26.34 -29.22
CA GLY A 171 13.20 27.35 -28.17
C GLY A 171 11.94 27.44 -27.32
N PHE A 172 10.95 26.57 -27.53
CA PHE A 172 9.72 26.54 -26.74
C PHE A 172 9.94 25.90 -25.37
N VAL A 173 9.13 26.33 -24.40
CA VAL A 173 9.01 25.67 -23.10
C VAL A 173 7.67 24.96 -23.07
N ALA A 174 7.67 23.65 -23.30
CA ALA A 174 6.47 22.85 -23.34
C ALA A 174 6.18 22.20 -21.98
N PHE A 175 4.94 22.33 -21.52
CA PHE A 175 4.42 21.75 -20.30
C PHE A 175 3.37 20.68 -20.63
N VAL A 176 3.38 19.58 -19.90
CA VAL A 176 2.33 18.56 -19.88
C VAL A 176 1.68 18.52 -18.51
N ASP A 177 0.39 18.21 -18.45
CA ASP A 177 -0.33 18.10 -17.17
C ASP A 177 0.32 17.06 -16.25
N ALA A 178 0.29 17.32 -14.94
CA ALA A 178 0.83 16.39 -13.95
C ALA A 178 0.08 15.05 -13.95
N SER A 179 -1.24 15.05 -14.21
CA SER A 179 -2.04 13.83 -14.27
C SER A 179 -1.57 12.90 -15.40
N GLU A 180 -1.34 13.44 -16.60
CA GLU A 180 -0.80 12.68 -17.75
C GLU A 180 0.55 12.04 -17.40
N ALA A 181 1.43 12.77 -16.71
CA ALA A 181 2.72 12.24 -16.27
C ALA A 181 2.57 11.14 -15.19
N ASP A 182 1.60 11.27 -14.29
CA ASP A 182 1.30 10.28 -13.26
C ASP A 182 0.66 9.02 -13.87
N GLU A 183 -0.24 9.17 -14.85
CA GLU A 183 -0.84 8.06 -15.60
C GLU A 183 0.22 7.27 -16.39
N ILE A 184 1.14 7.97 -17.07
CA ILE A 184 2.29 7.36 -17.74
C ILE A 184 3.14 6.57 -16.73
N SER A 185 3.41 7.15 -15.56
CA SER A 185 4.19 6.49 -14.52
C SER A 185 3.47 5.26 -13.97
N ALA A 186 2.16 5.34 -13.75
CA ALA A 186 1.32 4.23 -13.31
C ALA A 186 1.29 3.09 -14.34
N LEU A 187 1.12 3.41 -15.63
CA LEU A 187 1.13 2.42 -16.72
C LEU A 187 2.47 1.68 -16.80
N LEU A 188 3.59 2.41 -16.69
CA LEU A 188 4.93 1.81 -16.73
C LEU A 188 5.22 0.96 -15.47
N SER A 189 4.74 1.40 -14.31
CA SER A 189 4.84 0.64 -13.06
C SER A 189 4.05 -0.67 -13.14
N HIS A 190 2.83 -0.61 -13.68
CA HIS A 190 2.03 -1.81 -13.94
C HIS A 190 2.71 -2.75 -14.94
N GLN A 191 3.33 -2.23 -16.01
CA GLN A 191 4.06 -3.07 -16.95
C GLN A 191 5.23 -3.81 -16.28
N SER A 192 5.99 -3.11 -15.43
CA SER A 192 7.09 -3.73 -14.69
C SER A 192 6.57 -4.84 -13.79
N LEU A 193 5.50 -4.58 -13.03
CA LEU A 193 4.88 -5.58 -12.16
C LEU A 193 4.39 -6.80 -12.95
N ALA A 194 3.76 -6.57 -14.12
CA ALA A 194 3.30 -7.65 -14.99
C ALA A 194 4.48 -8.53 -15.47
N ALA A 195 5.61 -7.91 -15.85
CA ALA A 195 6.80 -8.65 -16.24
C ALA A 195 7.37 -9.50 -15.09
N ASP A 196 7.41 -8.94 -13.87
CA ASP A 196 7.88 -9.67 -12.68
C ASP A 196 6.97 -10.86 -12.36
N VAL A 197 5.66 -10.69 -12.48
CA VAL A 197 4.67 -11.79 -12.31
C VAL A 197 4.88 -12.88 -13.35
N LEU A 198 5.07 -12.53 -14.63
CA LEU A 198 5.32 -13.50 -15.69
C LEU A 198 6.61 -14.29 -15.44
N ASP A 199 7.68 -13.65 -14.98
CA ASP A 199 8.92 -14.33 -14.61
C ASP A 199 8.73 -15.33 -13.46
N VAL A 200 7.97 -14.97 -12.43
CA VAL A 200 7.61 -15.88 -11.33
C VAL A 200 6.81 -17.08 -11.87
N LEU A 201 5.82 -16.84 -12.72
CA LEU A 201 4.99 -17.88 -13.30
C LEU A 201 5.79 -18.84 -14.19
N ASP A 202 6.71 -18.32 -14.99
CA ASP A 202 7.58 -19.16 -15.82
C ASP A 202 8.54 -20.01 -14.99
N ARG A 203 9.11 -19.45 -13.91
CA ARG A 203 9.94 -20.22 -12.97
C ARG A 203 9.13 -21.33 -12.30
N LEU A 204 7.92 -21.03 -11.82
CA LEU A 204 7.02 -22.03 -11.23
C LEU A 204 6.69 -23.13 -12.24
N ARG A 205 6.36 -22.76 -13.48
CA ARG A 205 6.05 -23.71 -14.55
C ARG A 205 7.22 -24.64 -14.84
N GLN A 206 8.44 -24.11 -14.94
CA GLN A 206 9.65 -24.90 -15.17
C GLN A 206 9.94 -25.87 -14.00
N GLN A 207 9.84 -25.38 -12.76
CA GLN A 207 10.05 -26.20 -11.57
C GLN A 207 9.00 -27.31 -11.43
N MET A 208 7.72 -26.98 -11.63
CA MET A 208 6.63 -27.95 -11.59
C MET A 208 6.77 -29.01 -12.69
N ALA A 209 7.12 -28.62 -13.92
CA ALA A 209 7.34 -29.56 -15.02
C ALA A 209 8.49 -30.55 -14.71
N ALA A 210 9.58 -30.05 -14.15
CA ALA A 210 10.69 -30.90 -13.71
C ALA A 210 10.27 -31.84 -12.57
N ALA A 211 9.56 -31.32 -11.57
CA ALA A 211 9.11 -32.10 -10.42
C ALA A 211 8.11 -33.21 -10.81
N ILE A 212 7.18 -32.92 -11.72
CA ILE A 212 6.25 -33.90 -12.30
C ILE A 212 7.02 -34.99 -13.03
N LYS A 213 7.99 -34.62 -13.88
CA LYS A 213 8.81 -35.59 -14.62
C LYS A 213 9.60 -36.52 -13.70
N THR A 214 10.07 -36.01 -12.55
CA THR A 214 10.79 -36.81 -11.55
C THR A 214 9.89 -37.64 -10.62
N GLY A 215 8.56 -37.45 -10.70
CA GLY A 215 7.60 -38.08 -9.78
C GLY A 215 7.53 -37.45 -8.39
N LYS A 216 8.27 -36.36 -8.13
CA LYS A 216 8.19 -35.59 -6.87
C LYS A 216 6.85 -34.87 -6.70
N VAL A 217 6.22 -34.50 -7.82
CA VAL A 217 4.86 -33.95 -7.86
C VAL A 217 3.98 -34.93 -8.60
N GLN A 218 2.86 -35.31 -7.98
CA GLN A 218 1.81 -36.10 -8.61
C GLN A 218 0.59 -35.21 -8.82
N LEU A 219 -0.09 -35.42 -9.95
CA LEU A 219 -1.30 -34.67 -10.29
C LEU A 219 -2.51 -35.56 -10.03
N ALA A 220 -3.49 -35.01 -9.32
CA ALA A 220 -4.77 -35.67 -9.15
C ALA A 220 -5.72 -35.40 -10.32
N GLU A 221 -6.74 -36.23 -10.44
CA GLU A 221 -7.78 -36.09 -11.46
C GLU A 221 -8.60 -34.81 -11.24
N SER A 222 -8.79 -34.04 -12.32
CA SER A 222 -9.69 -32.90 -12.33
C SER A 222 -11.08 -33.39 -12.68
N VAL A 223 -12.09 -33.07 -11.87
CA VAL A 223 -13.48 -33.41 -12.18
C VAL A 223 -14.13 -32.20 -12.82
N ASP A 224 -14.50 -32.32 -14.10
CA ASP A 224 -15.32 -31.32 -14.77
C ASP A 224 -16.76 -31.41 -14.23
N ALA A 225 -17.09 -30.54 -13.27
CA ALA A 225 -18.46 -30.37 -12.82
C ALA A 225 -19.11 -29.23 -13.63
N SER A 226 -20.40 -29.36 -13.97
CA SER A 226 -21.15 -28.30 -14.67
C SER A 226 -21.43 -27.05 -13.82
N ASP A 227 -20.88 -26.99 -12.61
CA ASP A 227 -21.15 -25.99 -11.58
C ASP A 227 -19.83 -25.30 -11.21
N ASP A 228 -19.74 -24.00 -11.48
CA ASP A 228 -18.51 -23.22 -11.35
C ASP A 228 -17.92 -23.28 -9.94
N LEU A 229 -18.75 -23.42 -8.90
CA LEU A 229 -18.29 -23.56 -7.52
C LEU A 229 -17.55 -24.89 -7.29
N LYS A 230 -17.97 -25.96 -7.99
CA LYS A 230 -17.36 -27.29 -7.89
C LYS A 230 -16.06 -27.41 -8.70
N ASN A 231 -15.81 -26.47 -9.60
CA ASN A 231 -14.58 -26.36 -10.37
C ASN A 231 -13.51 -25.48 -9.68
N HIS A 232 -13.83 -24.87 -8.54
CA HIS A 232 -12.86 -24.07 -7.80
C HIS A 232 -11.70 -24.95 -7.28
N PRO A 233 -10.42 -24.52 -7.42
CA PRO A 233 -9.28 -25.33 -6.98
C PRO A 233 -9.36 -25.81 -5.53
N THR A 234 -9.85 -24.97 -4.62
CA THR A 234 -10.09 -25.32 -3.21
C THR A 234 -11.02 -26.52 -3.05
N ALA A 235 -12.07 -26.65 -3.88
CA ALA A 235 -13.00 -27.78 -3.80
C ALA A 235 -12.34 -29.10 -4.24
N ASN A 236 -11.41 -29.04 -5.19
CA ASN A 236 -10.65 -30.21 -5.63
C ASN A 236 -9.69 -30.70 -4.54
N VAL A 237 -9.05 -29.79 -3.80
CA VAL A 237 -8.18 -30.14 -2.66
C VAL A 237 -8.93 -30.98 -1.61
N LEU A 238 -10.19 -30.65 -1.31
CA LEU A 238 -10.99 -31.39 -0.34
C LEU A 238 -11.21 -32.86 -0.72
N ARG A 239 -11.20 -33.19 -2.01
CA ARG A 239 -11.41 -34.56 -2.52
C ARG A 239 -10.16 -35.42 -2.43
N LEU A 240 -8.98 -34.82 -2.27
CA LEU A 240 -7.70 -35.53 -2.21
C LEU A 240 -7.31 -35.96 -0.79
N THR A 241 -8.14 -35.62 0.19
CA THR A 241 -7.88 -35.86 1.61
C THR A 241 -7.65 -37.35 1.92
N SER A 242 -8.32 -38.28 1.24
CA SER A 242 -8.09 -39.72 1.40
C SER A 242 -6.67 -40.15 1.00
N GLU A 243 -6.05 -39.48 0.03
CA GLU A 243 -4.79 -39.85 -0.63
C GLU A 243 -3.55 -39.19 -0.01
N VAL A 244 -3.71 -38.20 0.88
CA VAL A 244 -2.61 -37.42 1.44
C VAL A 244 -2.54 -37.51 2.97
N ASP A 245 -1.35 -37.24 3.52
CA ASP A 245 -1.12 -37.21 4.98
C ASP A 245 -1.42 -35.85 5.61
N ALA A 246 -1.36 -34.77 4.81
CA ALA A 246 -1.65 -33.41 5.22
C ALA A 246 -2.09 -32.58 4.01
N VAL A 247 -2.83 -31.51 4.26
CA VAL A 247 -3.24 -30.53 3.24
C VAL A 247 -2.62 -29.18 3.54
N LEU A 248 -1.86 -28.62 2.60
CA LEU A 248 -1.31 -27.28 2.68
C LEU A 248 -2.25 -26.27 2.01
N ILE A 249 -2.88 -25.38 2.77
CA ILE A 249 -3.82 -24.39 2.23
C ILE A 249 -3.89 -23.12 3.09
N ASP A 250 -3.73 -21.96 2.43
CA ASP A 250 -3.85 -20.64 3.07
C ASP A 250 -5.24 -20.00 2.89
N ASP A 251 -6.14 -20.67 2.16
CA ASP A 251 -7.53 -20.23 2.00
C ASP A 251 -8.22 -20.22 3.36
N ARG A 252 -8.62 -19.03 3.81
CA ARG A 252 -9.22 -18.80 5.12
C ARG A 252 -10.53 -19.55 5.33
N PHE A 253 -11.27 -19.84 4.25
CA PHE A 253 -12.48 -20.64 4.35
C PHE A 253 -12.17 -22.06 4.84
N VAL A 254 -11.00 -22.60 4.47
CA VAL A 254 -10.59 -23.96 4.81
C VAL A 254 -9.73 -23.98 6.08
N ASN A 255 -8.70 -23.14 6.15
CA ASN A 255 -7.72 -23.20 7.24
C ASN A 255 -8.22 -22.66 8.59
N GLN A 256 -9.44 -22.13 8.66
CA GLN A 256 -10.12 -21.90 9.95
C GLN A 256 -10.39 -23.22 10.72
N HIS A 257 -10.28 -24.36 10.05
CA HIS A 257 -10.38 -25.69 10.65
C HIS A 257 -8.98 -26.31 10.81
N ALA A 258 -8.74 -27.01 11.92
CA ALA A 258 -7.47 -27.70 12.15
C ALA A 258 -7.30 -28.97 11.29
N ASN A 259 -8.42 -29.59 10.88
CA ASN A 259 -8.41 -30.84 10.12
C ASN A 259 -9.56 -30.87 9.11
N LEU A 260 -9.40 -31.67 8.06
CA LEU A 260 -10.44 -32.10 7.15
C LEU A 260 -10.86 -33.53 7.47
N ASP A 261 -12.16 -33.76 7.55
CA ASP A 261 -12.73 -35.09 7.74
C ASP A 261 -13.32 -35.58 6.41
N HIS A 262 -12.82 -36.71 5.90
CA HIS A 262 -13.34 -37.35 4.70
C HIS A 262 -13.24 -38.87 4.82
N ASP A 263 -14.35 -39.58 4.56
CA ASP A 263 -14.44 -41.05 4.66
C ASP A 263 -13.86 -41.65 5.95
N GLY A 264 -14.05 -40.95 7.08
CA GLY A 264 -13.57 -41.38 8.40
C GLY A 264 -12.07 -41.16 8.64
N LYS A 265 -11.33 -40.63 7.65
CA LYS A 265 -9.94 -40.18 7.80
C LYS A 265 -9.92 -38.70 8.18
N ARG A 266 -9.16 -38.37 9.23
CA ARG A 266 -8.91 -36.99 9.69
C ARG A 266 -7.53 -36.55 9.21
N VAL A 267 -7.50 -35.53 8.36
CA VAL A 267 -6.29 -35.03 7.71
C VAL A 267 -5.96 -33.64 8.24
N PRO A 268 -4.75 -33.42 8.81
CA PRO A 268 -4.37 -32.11 9.31
C PRO A 268 -4.27 -31.08 8.16
N ILE A 269 -4.71 -29.86 8.46
CA ILE A 269 -4.48 -28.70 7.61
C ILE A 269 -3.23 -27.98 8.11
N ALA A 270 -2.32 -27.66 7.19
CA ALA A 270 -1.16 -26.82 7.40
C ALA A 270 -1.28 -25.57 6.52
N THR A 271 -0.63 -24.49 6.94
CA THR A 271 -0.50 -23.23 6.23
C THR A 271 0.92 -23.04 5.71
N THR A 272 1.14 -22.06 4.85
CA THR A 272 2.49 -21.67 4.43
C THR A 272 3.38 -21.30 5.61
N VAL A 273 2.81 -20.72 6.68
CA VAL A 273 3.57 -20.42 7.91
C VAL A 273 4.02 -21.70 8.60
N ASP A 274 3.13 -22.70 8.72
CA ASP A 274 3.48 -24.00 9.30
C ASP A 274 4.55 -24.72 8.48
N LEU A 275 4.50 -24.62 7.15
CA LEU A 275 5.53 -25.19 6.27
C LEU A 275 6.88 -24.50 6.49
N ILE A 276 6.90 -23.17 6.56
CA ILE A 276 8.13 -22.40 6.83
C ILE A 276 8.74 -22.84 8.17
N ASP A 277 7.92 -22.93 9.21
CA ASP A 277 8.38 -23.33 10.54
C ASP A 277 8.90 -24.77 10.54
N PHE A 278 8.18 -25.70 9.90
CA PHE A 278 8.61 -27.08 9.72
C PHE A 278 9.96 -27.19 9.00
N LEU A 279 10.17 -26.43 7.93
CA LEU A 279 11.43 -26.43 7.18
C LEU A 279 12.59 -25.87 8.02
N CYS A 280 12.32 -24.85 8.85
CA CYS A 280 13.31 -24.29 9.76
C CYS A 280 13.68 -25.27 10.88
N ASP A 281 12.68 -25.89 11.51
CA ASP A 281 12.87 -26.88 12.56
C ASP A 281 13.61 -28.13 12.04
N SER A 282 13.35 -28.49 10.77
CA SER A 282 14.06 -29.55 10.05
C SER A 282 15.44 -29.14 9.55
N LYS A 283 15.88 -27.90 9.81
CA LYS A 283 17.17 -27.32 9.39
C LYS A 283 17.39 -27.30 7.87
N VAL A 284 16.29 -27.32 7.10
CA VAL A 284 16.32 -27.14 5.64
C VAL A 284 16.54 -25.67 5.29
N ILE A 285 15.97 -24.79 6.11
CA ILE A 285 16.23 -23.35 6.09
C ILE A 285 16.75 -22.90 7.46
N THR A 286 17.43 -21.76 7.47
CA THR A 286 17.93 -21.08 8.66
C THR A 286 16.87 -20.19 9.31
N ASN A 287 17.12 -19.73 10.54
CA ASN A 287 16.25 -18.74 11.19
C ASN A 287 16.19 -17.41 10.44
N ASP A 288 17.28 -17.00 9.79
CA ASP A 288 17.32 -15.78 8.99
C ASP A 288 16.43 -15.91 7.76
N GLU A 289 16.48 -17.08 7.09
CA GLU A 289 15.59 -17.38 5.96
C GLU A 289 14.12 -17.49 6.40
N ARG A 290 13.83 -18.03 7.59
CA ARG A 290 12.49 -18.02 8.18
C ARG A 290 11.96 -16.59 8.36
N THR A 291 12.77 -15.70 8.93
CA THR A 291 12.43 -14.29 9.14
C THR A 291 12.21 -13.56 7.82
N GLU A 292 13.08 -13.77 6.84
CA GLU A 292 12.96 -13.20 5.50
C GLU A 292 11.67 -13.66 4.81
N LEU A 293 11.37 -14.96 4.83
CA LEU A 293 10.15 -15.51 4.22
C LEU A 293 8.89 -14.92 4.87
N ARG A 294 8.82 -14.88 6.21
CA ARG A 294 7.68 -14.26 6.93
C ARG A 294 7.55 -12.77 6.63
N THR A 295 8.66 -12.04 6.55
CA THR A 295 8.70 -10.62 6.18
C THR A 295 8.14 -10.42 4.77
N ARG A 296 8.56 -11.25 3.80
CA ARG A 296 8.03 -11.21 2.43
C ARG A 296 6.54 -11.51 2.37
N LEU A 297 6.02 -12.46 3.17
CA LEU A 297 4.58 -12.71 3.23
C LEU A 297 3.81 -11.47 3.71
N ARG A 298 4.30 -10.79 4.75
CA ARG A 298 3.68 -9.55 5.27
C ARG A 298 3.74 -8.41 4.24
N GLN A 299 4.89 -8.22 3.58
CA GLN A 299 5.05 -7.22 2.51
C GLN A 299 4.15 -7.52 1.30
N ALA A 300 3.98 -8.79 0.96
CA ALA A 300 3.06 -9.26 -0.07
C ALA A 300 1.57 -9.16 0.34
N SER A 301 1.27 -8.58 1.50
CA SER A 301 -0.09 -8.34 1.98
C SER A 301 -0.86 -9.60 2.39
N LEU A 302 -0.17 -10.73 2.62
CA LEU A 302 -0.82 -11.85 3.28
C LEU A 302 -1.20 -11.44 4.69
N CYS A 303 -2.45 -11.69 5.02
CA CYS A 303 -3.05 -11.24 6.25
C CYS A 303 -2.85 -12.25 7.38
N LEU A 304 -2.88 -11.77 8.62
CA LEU A 304 -2.87 -12.60 9.83
C LEU A 304 -1.63 -13.50 9.96
N ILE A 305 -0.50 -13.12 9.36
CA ILE A 305 0.79 -13.76 9.63
C ILE A 305 1.15 -13.50 11.10
N PRO A 306 1.39 -14.53 11.93
CA PRO A 306 1.73 -14.35 13.33
C PRO A 306 3.02 -13.52 13.51
N ILE A 307 3.10 -12.77 14.60
CA ILE A 307 4.32 -12.07 15.02
C ILE A 307 4.83 -12.77 16.27
N ALA A 308 6.03 -13.33 16.21
CA ALA A 308 6.65 -13.97 17.36
C ALA A 308 7.45 -12.95 18.19
N GLY A 309 7.49 -13.13 19.51
CA GLY A 309 8.14 -12.16 20.41
C GLY A 309 9.66 -12.10 20.28
N ASP A 310 10.29 -13.21 19.92
CA ASP A 310 11.72 -13.33 19.57
C ASP A 310 12.02 -12.62 18.24
N GLU A 311 11.23 -12.92 17.20
CA GLU A 311 11.32 -12.27 15.88
C GLU A 311 11.22 -10.74 15.99
N LEU A 312 10.26 -10.25 16.76
CA LEU A 312 10.06 -8.82 17.03
C LEU A 312 11.25 -8.20 17.79
N LEU A 313 11.79 -8.93 18.77
CA LEU A 313 12.92 -8.47 19.56
C LEU A 313 14.19 -8.37 18.72
N ASP A 314 14.47 -9.36 17.89
CA ASP A 314 15.66 -9.38 17.05
C ASP A 314 15.60 -8.27 15.99
N ALA A 315 14.42 -8.03 15.41
CA ALA A 315 14.19 -6.90 14.52
C ALA A 315 14.40 -5.53 15.23
N LEU A 316 13.98 -5.38 16.50
CA LEU A 316 14.25 -4.18 17.31
C LEU A 316 15.72 -4.04 17.73
N LYS A 317 16.45 -5.14 17.84
CA LYS A 317 17.90 -5.10 18.10
C LYS A 317 18.67 -4.61 16.87
N ALA A 318 18.24 -5.04 15.69
CA ALA A 318 18.85 -4.64 14.42
C ALA A 318 18.51 -3.21 13.97
N SER A 319 17.50 -2.57 14.56
CA SER A 319 17.08 -1.22 14.16
C SER A 319 18.03 -0.11 14.63
N GLU A 320 18.16 0.94 13.82
CA GLU A 320 18.89 2.15 14.20
C GLU A 320 18.07 3.08 15.11
N PHE A 321 18.78 3.88 15.90
CA PHE A 321 18.20 4.89 16.78
C PHE A 321 18.62 6.29 16.34
N ARG A 322 17.64 7.16 16.08
CA ARG A 322 17.90 8.55 15.73
C ARG A 322 16.86 9.45 16.39
N ALA A 323 17.33 10.51 17.06
CA ALA A 323 16.48 11.50 17.73
C ALA A 323 15.43 10.90 18.69
N GLY A 324 15.83 9.91 19.50
CA GLY A 324 14.95 9.28 20.50
C GLY A 324 13.84 8.40 19.92
N ARG A 325 13.94 8.00 18.65
CA ARG A 325 12.98 7.11 17.98
C ARG A 325 13.68 5.94 17.32
N VAL A 326 12.97 4.82 17.26
CA VAL A 326 13.33 3.65 16.46
C VAL A 326 13.14 4.00 14.98
N ILE A 327 14.17 3.75 14.18
CA ILE A 327 14.06 3.77 12.71
C ILE A 327 13.75 2.34 12.27
N GLU A 328 12.54 2.13 11.73
CA GLU A 328 12.10 0.80 11.29
C GLU A 328 13.02 0.27 10.17
N ASN A 329 13.55 -0.93 10.36
CA ASN A 329 14.09 -1.76 9.29
C ASN A 329 12.95 -2.42 8.51
N ALA A 330 13.29 -3.22 7.49
CA ALA A 330 12.30 -3.85 6.62
C ALA A 330 11.36 -4.80 7.38
N GLU A 331 11.88 -5.50 8.37
CA GLU A 331 11.17 -6.48 9.19
C GLU A 331 10.17 -5.80 10.14
N LEU A 332 10.62 -4.78 10.90
CA LEU A 332 9.75 -4.00 11.79
C LEU A 332 8.66 -3.29 11.01
N ARG A 333 9.01 -2.71 9.86
CA ARG A 333 8.06 -2.05 8.98
C ARG A 333 7.02 -3.04 8.44
N ALA A 334 7.44 -4.22 8.01
CA ALA A 334 6.51 -5.24 7.53
C ALA A 334 5.54 -5.68 8.64
N MET A 335 6.01 -5.83 9.89
CA MET A 335 5.15 -6.13 11.03
C MET A 335 4.17 -4.99 11.32
N SER A 336 4.66 -3.75 11.44
CA SER A 336 3.84 -2.59 11.77
C SER A 336 2.80 -2.28 10.68
N GLU A 337 3.19 -2.33 9.40
CA GLU A 337 2.28 -2.12 8.27
C GLU A 337 1.26 -3.26 8.15
N SER A 338 1.64 -4.52 8.44
CA SER A 338 0.68 -5.63 8.43
C SER A 338 -0.42 -5.47 9.48
N ILE A 339 -0.06 -5.03 10.71
CA ILE A 339 -1.01 -4.72 11.78
C ILE A 339 -1.92 -3.56 11.37
N ARG A 340 -1.34 -2.44 10.92
CA ARG A 340 -2.10 -1.23 10.54
C ARG A 340 -3.06 -1.52 9.40
N ARG A 341 -2.65 -2.32 8.41
CA ARG A 341 -3.53 -2.72 7.31
C ARG A 341 -4.73 -3.52 7.80
N LEU A 342 -4.51 -4.45 8.73
CA LEU A 342 -5.60 -5.21 9.33
C LEU A 342 -6.58 -4.30 10.09
N GLN A 343 -6.08 -3.30 10.82
CA GLN A 343 -6.91 -2.28 11.49
C GLN A 343 -7.76 -1.47 10.52
N MET A 344 -7.33 -1.30 9.26
CA MET A 344 -8.06 -0.58 8.22
C MET A 344 -8.96 -1.48 7.35
N SER A 345 -9.04 -2.78 7.64
CA SER A 345 -9.71 -3.78 6.78
C SER A 345 -10.77 -4.59 7.53
N ASP A 346 -11.67 -5.26 6.81
CA ASP A 346 -12.66 -6.19 7.37
C ASP A 346 -12.13 -7.61 7.64
N VAL A 347 -10.80 -7.78 7.60
CA VAL A 347 -10.19 -9.12 7.69
C VAL A 347 -10.35 -9.73 9.08
N LEU A 348 -10.09 -9.02 10.17
CA LEU A 348 -10.23 -9.60 11.51
C LEU A 348 -11.71 -9.81 11.89
N GLN A 349 -12.15 -11.06 12.12
CA GLN A 349 -13.53 -11.41 12.47
C GLN A 349 -13.58 -12.14 13.83
N ALA A 350 -13.71 -11.38 14.91
CA ALA A 350 -13.90 -12.00 16.22
C ALA A 350 -15.22 -12.81 16.29
N PRO A 351 -15.24 -14.00 16.92
CA PRO A 351 -14.17 -14.58 17.73
C PRO A 351 -13.16 -15.46 16.95
N LYS A 352 -13.32 -15.67 15.64
CA LYS A 352 -12.52 -16.63 14.87
C LYS A 352 -11.03 -16.32 14.92
N GLU A 353 -10.65 -15.06 14.72
CA GLU A 353 -9.25 -14.63 14.77
C GLU A 353 -8.85 -13.99 16.10
N GLN A 354 -9.62 -14.23 17.17
CA GLN A 354 -9.29 -13.71 18.50
C GLN A 354 -7.93 -14.24 18.98
N GLN A 355 -7.60 -15.49 18.67
CA GLN A 355 -6.32 -16.10 19.03
C GLN A 355 -5.14 -15.37 18.38
N TRP A 356 -5.27 -14.98 17.10
CA TRP A 356 -4.22 -14.22 16.41
C TRP A 356 -4.00 -12.85 17.06
N LEU A 357 -5.08 -12.13 17.38
CA LEU A 357 -5.00 -10.80 18.01
C LEU A 357 -4.39 -10.90 19.41
N SER A 358 -4.86 -11.85 20.22
CA SER A 358 -4.32 -12.11 21.56
C SER A 358 -2.85 -12.52 21.50
N GLY A 359 -2.46 -13.40 20.58
CA GLY A 359 -1.07 -13.81 20.38
C GLY A 359 -0.17 -12.65 19.94
N THR A 360 -0.66 -11.73 19.12
CA THR A 360 0.07 -10.52 18.73
C THR A 360 0.34 -9.62 19.94
N PHE A 361 -0.66 -9.37 20.79
CA PHE A 361 -0.46 -8.59 22.00
C PHE A 361 0.45 -9.30 23.01
N GLU A 362 0.36 -10.62 23.13
CA GLU A 362 1.26 -11.41 23.96
C GLU A 362 2.71 -11.32 23.48
N ALA A 363 2.95 -11.39 22.16
CA ALA A 363 4.27 -11.22 21.56
C ALA A 363 4.85 -9.82 21.82
N ILE A 364 4.04 -8.77 21.68
CA ILE A 364 4.45 -7.39 21.99
C ILE A 364 4.78 -7.23 23.47
N ALA A 365 3.95 -7.75 24.36
CA ALA A 365 4.18 -7.72 25.80
C ALA A 365 5.46 -8.50 26.18
N GLN A 366 5.68 -9.67 25.59
CA GLN A 366 6.89 -10.46 25.78
C GLN A 366 8.13 -9.72 25.30
N CYS A 367 8.07 -9.10 24.12
CA CYS A 367 9.14 -8.30 23.58
C CYS A 367 9.48 -7.12 24.51
N MET A 368 8.46 -6.42 25.02
CA MET A 368 8.63 -5.33 25.97
C MET A 368 9.33 -5.79 27.25
N ARG A 369 8.94 -6.95 27.81
CA ARG A 369 9.65 -7.54 28.96
C ARG A 369 11.14 -7.74 28.67
N ASN A 370 11.46 -8.28 27.49
CA ASN A 370 12.83 -8.57 27.10
C ASN A 370 13.64 -7.29 26.90
N VAL A 371 13.07 -6.25 26.29
CA VAL A 371 13.73 -4.93 26.12
C VAL A 371 14.14 -4.34 27.49
N TRP A 372 13.28 -4.42 28.50
CA TRP A 372 13.60 -3.92 29.85
C TRP A 372 14.58 -4.80 30.63
N LEU A 373 14.87 -6.02 30.16
CA LEU A 373 15.91 -6.91 30.71
C LEU A 373 17.29 -6.67 30.07
N GLU A 374 17.36 -6.04 28.90
CA GLU A 374 18.63 -5.84 28.17
C GLU A 374 19.56 -4.83 28.84
N ASP A 375 20.86 -5.11 28.88
CA ASP A 375 21.86 -4.18 29.40
C ASP A 375 22.31 -3.14 28.38
N ILE A 376 21.44 -2.16 28.13
CA ILE A 376 21.61 -1.09 27.14
C ILE A 376 21.24 0.29 27.74
N ALA A 377 21.54 1.35 26.99
CA ALA A 377 21.22 2.72 27.38
C ALA A 377 19.70 2.92 27.59
N GLU A 378 19.34 3.70 28.61
CA GLU A 378 17.95 3.95 29.00
C GLU A 378 17.14 4.63 27.90
N GLU A 379 17.76 5.56 27.17
CA GLU A 379 17.16 6.23 26.01
C GLU A 379 16.71 5.23 24.94
N THR A 380 17.51 4.17 24.71
CA THR A 380 17.20 3.10 23.76
C THR A 380 16.04 2.23 24.25
N ILE A 381 16.02 1.90 25.55
CA ILE A 381 14.92 1.14 26.19
C ILE A 381 13.60 1.90 26.03
N ILE A 382 13.60 3.20 26.34
CA ILE A 382 12.43 4.07 26.24
C ILE A 382 11.97 4.16 24.78
N ALA A 383 12.87 4.40 23.83
CA ALA A 383 12.54 4.51 22.41
C ALA A 383 11.89 3.21 21.87
N ARG A 384 12.46 2.04 22.19
CA ARG A 384 11.87 0.73 21.82
C ARG A 384 10.52 0.50 22.48
N SER A 385 10.37 0.84 23.75
CA SER A 385 9.12 0.66 24.50
C SER A 385 8.01 1.55 23.93
N ASN A 386 8.32 2.80 23.59
CA ASN A 386 7.38 3.72 22.95
C ASN A 386 6.88 3.16 21.60
N TRP A 387 7.80 2.65 20.77
CA TRP A 387 7.42 2.04 19.49
C TRP A 387 6.51 0.81 19.69
N LEU A 388 6.81 -0.06 20.66
CA LEU A 388 5.99 -1.24 20.98
C LEU A 388 4.58 -0.86 21.45
N VAL A 389 4.46 0.21 22.24
CA VAL A 389 3.16 0.69 22.76
C VAL A 389 2.24 1.17 21.63
N GLU A 390 2.78 1.76 20.57
CA GLU A 390 1.98 2.15 19.39
C GLU A 390 1.29 0.94 18.75
N LEU A 391 1.94 -0.23 18.73
CA LEU A 391 1.37 -1.46 18.19
C LEU A 391 0.49 -2.21 19.20
N TYR A 392 0.68 -1.95 20.49
CA TYR A 392 -0.05 -2.62 21.55
C TYR A 392 -1.50 -2.13 21.67
N ASP A 393 -1.85 -0.92 21.21
CA ASP A 393 -3.16 -0.32 21.46
C ASP A 393 -4.36 -1.13 20.91
N ILE A 394 -5.32 -1.46 21.79
CA ILE A 394 -6.56 -2.16 21.43
C ILE A 394 -7.59 -1.25 20.75
N ARG A 395 -7.53 0.08 20.96
CA ARG A 395 -8.57 1.01 20.52
C ARG A 395 -8.82 0.98 18.99
N PRO A 396 -7.79 0.92 18.13
CA PRO A 396 -8.00 0.76 16.68
C PRO A 396 -8.80 -0.49 16.31
N TRP A 397 -8.82 -1.52 17.15
CA TRP A 397 -9.51 -2.78 16.89
C TRP A 397 -10.97 -2.80 17.36
N MET A 398 -11.45 -1.81 18.10
CA MET A 398 -12.77 -1.86 18.77
C MET A 398 -13.93 -2.13 17.82
N HIS A 399 -13.85 -1.60 16.60
CA HIS A 399 -14.86 -1.79 15.56
C HIS A 399 -14.92 -3.23 15.00
N ARG A 400 -13.93 -4.07 15.32
CA ARG A 400 -13.80 -5.48 14.91
C ARG A 400 -14.09 -6.48 16.01
N LEU A 401 -14.25 -6.00 17.25
CA LEU A 401 -14.53 -6.83 18.40
C LEU A 401 -16.05 -6.99 18.59
N PRO A 402 -16.50 -8.04 19.29
CA PRO A 402 -17.93 -8.23 19.56
C PRO A 402 -18.54 -7.01 20.26
N ASP A 403 -19.79 -6.68 19.93
CA ASP A 403 -20.51 -5.50 20.42
C ASP A 403 -19.73 -4.18 20.29
N PRO A 404 -19.35 -3.78 19.06
CA PRO A 404 -18.52 -2.59 18.84
C PRO A 404 -19.20 -1.29 19.29
N GLN A 405 -20.53 -1.28 19.38
CA GLN A 405 -21.32 -0.13 19.84
C GLN A 405 -21.38 -0.03 21.39
N ASN A 406 -20.98 -1.07 22.12
CA ASN A 406 -21.00 -1.07 23.58
C ASN A 406 -19.79 -0.30 24.15
N ALA A 407 -19.99 0.99 24.41
CA ALA A 407 -18.94 1.87 24.93
C ALA A 407 -18.33 1.39 26.26
N ASP A 408 -19.13 0.81 27.15
CA ASP A 408 -18.64 0.33 28.46
C ASP A 408 -17.77 -0.91 28.32
N LEU A 409 -18.15 -1.83 27.42
CA LEU A 409 -17.32 -3.00 27.11
C LEU A 409 -15.99 -2.59 26.46
N ASN A 410 -16.01 -1.63 25.54
CA ASN A 410 -14.81 -1.11 24.90
C ASN A 410 -13.88 -0.41 25.91
N LYS A 411 -14.44 0.40 26.82
CA LYS A 411 -13.68 0.98 27.93
C LYS A 411 -13.07 -0.09 28.83
N LYS A 412 -13.83 -1.15 29.14
CA LYS A 412 -13.33 -2.28 29.93
C LYS A 412 -12.15 -3.00 29.23
N ARG A 413 -12.23 -3.23 27.92
CA ARG A 413 -11.14 -3.83 27.12
C ARG A 413 -9.86 -2.99 27.19
N TYR A 414 -9.99 -1.68 26.98
CA TYR A 414 -8.86 -0.75 27.09
C TYR A 414 -8.25 -0.73 28.50
N ARG A 415 -9.08 -0.70 29.54
CA ARG A 415 -8.64 -0.80 30.94
C ARG A 415 -7.87 -2.09 31.23
N LEU A 416 -8.36 -3.22 30.75
CA LEU A 416 -7.69 -4.52 30.92
C LEU A 416 -6.33 -4.55 30.21
N GLN A 417 -6.22 -3.91 29.04
CA GLN A 417 -4.95 -3.78 28.35
C GLN A 417 -3.94 -2.92 29.13
N LEU A 418 -4.37 -1.80 29.71
CA LEU A 418 -3.51 -0.98 30.56
C LEU A 418 -3.06 -1.74 31.82
N LEU A 419 -3.95 -2.54 32.42
CA LEU A 419 -3.58 -3.44 33.51
C LEU A 419 -2.55 -4.49 33.09
N ALA A 420 -2.72 -5.10 31.91
CA ALA A 420 -1.75 -6.05 31.37
C ALA A 420 -0.37 -5.39 31.21
N LEU A 421 -0.33 -4.14 30.73
CA LEU A 421 0.90 -3.35 30.60
C LEU A 421 1.54 -3.01 31.96
N ILE A 422 0.75 -2.71 32.99
CA ILE A 422 1.27 -2.57 34.36
C ILE A 422 1.88 -3.90 34.84
N GLY A 423 1.24 -5.02 34.50
CA GLY A 423 1.69 -6.37 34.84
C GLY A 423 2.87 -6.90 34.02
N VAL A 424 3.32 -6.18 32.98
CA VAL A 424 4.49 -6.56 32.17
C VAL A 424 5.77 -6.56 33.01
N VAL A 425 5.86 -5.75 34.08
CA VAL A 425 7.05 -5.65 34.95
C VAL A 425 7.59 -7.05 35.31
N PRO A 426 8.76 -7.45 34.79
CA PRO A 426 9.34 -8.72 35.15
C PRO A 426 9.68 -8.75 36.65
N ASN A 427 9.17 -9.75 37.38
CA ASN A 427 9.51 -9.98 38.80
C ASN A 427 11.03 -10.14 39.03
N ARG A 428 11.79 -10.43 37.97
CA ARG A 428 13.24 -10.60 37.97
C ARG A 428 14.02 -9.30 37.77
N LEU A 429 13.36 -8.16 37.55
CA LEU A 429 14.06 -6.88 37.40
C LEU A 429 14.67 -6.41 38.73
N PRO A 430 15.92 -5.91 38.72
CA PRO A 430 16.47 -5.15 39.83
C PRO A 430 15.55 -3.99 40.21
N THR A 431 15.50 -3.65 41.51
CA THR A 431 14.61 -2.61 42.04
C THR A 431 14.75 -1.28 41.30
N ASP A 432 15.95 -0.89 40.89
CA ASP A 432 16.17 0.35 40.14
C ASP A 432 15.61 0.29 38.71
N ARG A 433 15.72 -0.86 38.02
CA ARG A 433 15.11 -1.05 36.69
C ARG A 433 13.58 -1.00 36.75
N ARG A 434 13.01 -1.62 37.77
CA ARG A 434 11.58 -1.58 38.03
C ARG A 434 11.11 -0.15 38.31
N ARG A 435 11.84 0.63 39.10
CA ARG A 435 11.53 2.05 39.34
C ARG A 435 11.54 2.85 38.03
N ARG A 436 12.54 2.64 37.18
CA ARG A 436 12.63 3.30 35.86
C ARG A 436 11.50 2.90 34.92
N TYR A 437 11.11 1.62 34.89
CA TYR A 437 9.92 1.17 34.15
C TYR A 437 8.66 1.88 34.63
N CYS A 438 8.43 1.93 35.95
CA CYS A 438 7.27 2.61 36.53
C CYS A 438 7.28 4.10 36.18
N ALA A 439 8.43 4.78 36.27
CA ALA A 439 8.55 6.18 35.88
C ALA A 439 8.21 6.40 34.39
N TRP A 440 8.74 5.56 33.49
CA TRP A 440 8.40 5.60 32.07
C TRP A 440 6.89 5.38 31.83
N LEU A 441 6.30 4.40 32.50
CA LEU A 441 4.87 4.09 32.40
C LEU A 441 4.00 5.27 32.89
N ASP A 442 4.39 5.88 34.00
CA ASP A 442 3.72 7.05 34.57
C ASP A 442 3.80 8.23 33.58
N ASP A 443 5.00 8.56 33.10
CA ASP A 443 5.25 9.74 32.28
C ASP A 443 4.70 9.63 30.85
N GLN A 444 4.86 8.46 30.20
CA GLN A 444 4.54 8.29 28.78
C GLN A 444 3.12 7.79 28.54
N ILE A 445 2.51 7.09 29.50
CA ILE A 445 1.23 6.40 29.29
C ILE A 445 0.18 6.90 30.27
N LEU A 446 0.43 6.80 31.57
CA LEU A 446 -0.60 7.11 32.57
C LEU A 446 -0.87 8.60 32.70
N ALA A 447 0.11 9.48 32.46
CA ALA A 447 -0.11 10.93 32.39
C ALA A 447 -1.09 11.31 31.27
N ASP A 448 -0.96 10.69 30.09
CA ASP A 448 -1.88 10.91 28.98
C ASP A 448 -3.30 10.40 29.32
N VAL A 449 -3.40 9.22 29.93
CA VAL A 449 -4.68 8.67 30.39
C VAL A 449 -5.31 9.55 31.47
N GLN A 450 -4.54 10.05 32.43
CA GLN A 450 -5.03 10.95 33.47
C GLN A 450 -5.58 12.25 32.87
N SER A 451 -4.89 12.83 31.89
CA SER A 451 -5.31 14.08 31.25
C SER A 451 -6.53 13.92 30.33
N LYS A 452 -6.62 12.82 29.57
CA LYS A 452 -7.67 12.60 28.56
C LYS A 452 -8.86 11.77 29.03
N ASP A 453 -8.67 10.83 29.96
CA ASP A 453 -9.70 9.93 30.49
C ASP A 453 -9.51 9.67 32.00
N GLN A 454 -9.82 10.70 32.78
CA GLN A 454 -9.72 10.68 34.24
C GLN A 454 -10.52 9.53 34.88
N ALA A 455 -11.64 9.11 34.28
CA ALA A 455 -12.46 8.02 34.81
C ALA A 455 -11.75 6.67 34.69
N THR A 456 -11.05 6.42 33.59
CA THR A 456 -10.20 5.23 33.43
C THR A 456 -9.01 5.25 34.37
N PHE A 457 -8.36 6.41 34.55
CA PHE A 457 -7.26 6.54 35.53
C PHE A 457 -7.72 6.21 36.96
N GLN A 458 -8.84 6.78 37.41
CA GLN A 458 -9.41 6.48 38.74
C GLN A 458 -9.76 5.00 38.90
N TRP A 459 -10.29 4.37 37.86
CA TRP A 459 -10.59 2.94 37.86
C TRP A 459 -9.32 2.10 38.03
N LEU A 460 -8.24 2.44 37.33
CA LEU A 460 -6.94 1.76 37.47
C LEU A 460 -6.40 1.87 38.89
N VAL A 461 -6.44 3.06 39.48
CA VAL A 461 -5.99 3.29 40.87
C VAL A 461 -6.83 2.49 41.87
N ALA A 462 -8.16 2.48 41.70
CA ALA A 462 -9.05 1.69 42.56
C ALA A 462 -8.77 0.19 42.44
N HIS A 463 -8.54 -0.30 41.21
CA HIS A 463 -8.22 -1.71 40.97
C HIS A 463 -6.86 -2.09 41.61
N ALA A 464 -5.84 -1.26 41.44
CA ALA A 464 -4.53 -1.48 42.05
C ALA A 464 -4.60 -1.54 43.59
N LYS A 465 -5.39 -0.66 44.22
CA LYS A 465 -5.63 -0.69 45.67
C LYS A 465 -6.28 -2.01 46.12
N SER A 466 -7.31 -2.46 45.39
CA SER A 466 -7.97 -3.74 45.68
C SER A 466 -7.00 -4.91 45.63
N VAL A 467 -6.15 -4.98 44.60
CA VAL A 467 -5.16 -6.05 44.47
C VAL A 467 -4.16 -6.04 45.63
N VAL A 468 -3.68 -4.86 46.05
CA VAL A 468 -2.78 -4.72 47.21
C VAL A 468 -3.46 -5.17 48.51
N ASP A 469 -4.72 -4.79 48.71
CA ASP A 469 -5.46 -5.18 49.92
C ASP A 469 -5.74 -6.70 49.95
N ASP A 470 -6.03 -7.31 48.80
CA ASP A 470 -6.20 -8.77 48.70
C ASP A 470 -4.88 -9.52 48.93
N LEU A 471 -3.75 -8.98 48.43
CA LEU A 471 -2.42 -9.54 48.72
C LEU A 471 -2.08 -9.45 50.22
N LYS A 472 -2.36 -8.31 50.87
CA LYS A 472 -2.16 -8.16 52.32
C LYS A 472 -2.98 -9.17 53.12
N LYS A 473 -4.24 -9.40 52.74
CA LYS A 473 -5.09 -10.41 53.38
C LYS A 473 -4.53 -11.84 53.21
N LYS A 474 -4.03 -12.17 52.01
CA LYS A 474 -3.41 -13.47 51.75
C LYS A 474 -2.12 -13.68 52.54
N LEU A 475 -1.25 -12.67 52.62
CA LEU A 475 -0.03 -12.71 53.44
C LEU A 475 -0.36 -12.89 54.92
N ALA A 476 -1.32 -12.13 55.45
CA ALA A 476 -1.76 -12.26 56.85
C ALA A 476 -2.39 -13.64 57.16
N ALA A 477 -3.06 -14.27 56.19
CA ALA A 477 -3.59 -15.62 56.35
C ALA A 477 -2.48 -16.69 56.37
N MET A 478 -1.43 -16.52 55.56
CA MET A 478 -0.28 -17.44 55.55
C MET A 478 0.58 -17.33 56.82
N GLU A 479 0.73 -16.13 57.40
CA GLU A 479 1.42 -15.92 58.68
C GLU A 479 0.60 -16.46 59.88
N GLY A 480 -0.73 -16.57 59.74
CA GLY A 480 -1.61 -17.17 60.75
C GLY A 480 -1.52 -18.70 60.81
N ASP A 481 -1.37 -19.36 59.67
CA ASP A 481 -1.26 -20.84 59.58
C ASP A 481 0.12 -21.36 60.07
N GLU A 482 1.19 -20.56 60.00
CA GLU A 482 2.52 -20.92 60.55
C GLU A 482 2.62 -20.83 62.08
N HIS A 483 1.61 -20.28 62.76
CA HIS A 483 1.53 -20.24 64.23
C HIS A 483 0.55 -21.25 64.83
N GLU A 484 -0.14 -22.04 64.01
CA GLU A 484 -1.01 -23.15 64.44
C GLU A 484 -0.46 -24.56 64.07
N SER A 485 0.77 -24.64 63.55
CA SER A 485 1.55 -25.90 63.43
C SER A 485 2.73 -25.91 64.40
#